data_AF-A0AAD7R4C2-F1
#
_entry.id   AF-A0AAD7R4C2-F1
#
_cell.length_a   1.000
_cell.length_b   1.000
_cell.length_c   1.000
_cell.angle_alpha   90.00
_cell.angle_beta   90.00
_cell.angle_gamma   90.00
#
_symmetry.space_group_name_H-M   'P 1'
#
loop_
_entity.id
_entity.type
_entity.pdbx_description
1 polymer ?
#
loop_
_entity_poly.entity_id
_entity_poly.type
_entity_poly.pdbx_seq_one_letter_code
_entity_poly.pdbx_strand_id
1 'polypeptide(L)'
;MLALEKEQQIARQREVEKRAYGEDLRQQMREMEQRRMQEKLYKDKDIEESRQIEKQYERQQWILKQKQQQETTDARNSHIEHLTSKTRNRARDNTVEKQEEEDQRRFVFQKDLWTNMCNENRADRSRQRERQCERLGEELVTQEREKTRKSELMNARTIAKSVSQQDATFDNTQDCKKQMNLEMASSFAAHREYKQREQQFRAMEERRTAEYTLQANKDADRAYRDSQRLVAQRKREERMVMDNALHQQIAQKRVQEQVRKRDEAAFDQCNFKVLAQEDLEFQMYAKGVIDAAEDANRNTIPLQRGFRQGIGLGFGPISGGISQLFGSWCQTLSIS
;
A
#
# COMPACT_ATOMS: atom_id res chain seq x y z
N MET A 1 99.86 -40.41 -52.16
CA MET A 1 98.83 -41.26 -51.52
C MET A 1 97.92 -40.49 -50.54
N LEU A 2 98.40 -39.45 -49.83
CA LEU A 2 97.61 -38.66 -48.87
C LEU A 2 96.41 -37.83 -49.44
N ALA A 3 96.37 -37.53 -50.74
CA ALA A 3 95.30 -36.72 -51.33
C ALA A 3 94.01 -37.51 -51.60
N LEU A 4 94.12 -38.78 -51.96
CA LEU A 4 92.99 -39.66 -52.28
C LEU A 4 92.17 -40.03 -51.02
N GLU A 5 92.85 -40.21 -49.88
CA GLU A 5 92.22 -40.52 -48.60
C GLU A 5 91.38 -39.35 -48.07
N LYS A 6 91.89 -38.10 -48.19
CA LYS A 6 91.12 -36.89 -47.84
C LYS A 6 89.86 -36.74 -48.70
N GLU A 7 89.96 -37.01 -49.99
CA GLU A 7 88.84 -36.93 -50.93
C GLU A 7 87.76 -37.97 -50.61
N GLN A 8 88.16 -39.21 -50.30
CA GLN A 8 87.26 -40.26 -49.83
C GLN A 8 86.60 -39.93 -48.47
N GLN A 9 87.26 -39.15 -47.61
CA GLN A 9 86.71 -38.76 -46.31
C GLN A 9 85.69 -37.62 -46.45
N ILE A 10 85.92 -36.66 -47.33
CA ILE A 10 84.96 -35.60 -47.68
C ILE A 10 83.73 -36.18 -48.40
N ALA A 11 83.93 -37.15 -49.30
CA ALA A 11 82.82 -37.83 -49.96
C ALA A 11 81.94 -38.62 -48.97
N ARG A 12 82.56 -39.28 -47.98
CA ARG A 12 81.85 -39.96 -46.89
C ARG A 12 81.09 -38.98 -45.99
N GLN A 13 81.66 -37.83 -45.65
CA GLN A 13 80.97 -36.79 -44.89
C GLN A 13 79.74 -36.25 -45.63
N ARG A 14 79.87 -35.95 -46.93
CA ARG A 14 78.75 -35.50 -47.77
C ARG A 14 77.63 -36.55 -47.88
N GLU A 15 77.97 -37.83 -47.94
CA GLU A 15 76.99 -38.93 -47.90
C GLU A 15 76.23 -38.96 -46.58
N VAL A 16 76.92 -38.81 -45.45
CA VAL A 16 76.32 -38.77 -44.11
C VAL A 16 75.43 -37.54 -43.93
N GLU A 17 75.89 -36.36 -44.37
CA GLU A 17 75.10 -35.12 -44.33
C GLU A 17 73.84 -35.20 -45.20
N LYS A 18 73.92 -35.78 -46.40
CA LYS A 18 72.75 -36.02 -47.26
C LYS A 18 71.75 -36.98 -46.62
N ARG A 19 72.23 -38.02 -45.92
CA ARG A 19 71.36 -38.95 -45.17
C ARG A 19 70.69 -38.25 -43.99
N ALA A 20 71.45 -37.49 -43.20
CA ALA A 20 70.93 -36.71 -42.07
C ALA A 20 69.87 -35.70 -42.53
N TYR A 21 70.14 -34.95 -43.59
CA TYR A 21 69.17 -34.02 -44.18
C TYR A 21 67.89 -34.73 -44.67
N GLY A 22 68.04 -35.90 -45.29
CA GLY A 22 66.90 -36.73 -45.70
C GLY A 22 66.10 -37.31 -44.52
N GLU A 23 66.74 -37.57 -43.38
CA GLU A 23 66.08 -38.00 -42.14
C GLU A 23 65.33 -36.83 -41.47
N ASP A 24 65.94 -35.65 -41.38
CA ASP A 24 65.29 -34.43 -40.87
C ASP A 24 64.08 -34.04 -41.70
N LEU A 25 64.18 -34.08 -43.03
CA LEU A 25 63.03 -33.77 -43.89
C LEU A 25 61.89 -34.79 -43.68
N ARG A 26 62.22 -36.07 -43.49
CA ARG A 26 61.23 -37.11 -43.14
C ARG A 26 60.61 -36.86 -41.77
N GLN A 27 61.38 -36.36 -40.80
CA GLN A 27 60.88 -35.98 -39.49
C GLN A 27 59.90 -34.80 -39.57
N GLN A 28 60.26 -33.74 -40.29
CA GLN A 28 59.39 -32.57 -40.51
C GLN A 28 58.06 -32.96 -41.19
N MET A 29 58.10 -33.86 -42.18
CA MET A 29 56.86 -34.35 -42.80
C MET A 29 55.97 -35.09 -41.79
N ARG A 30 56.55 -35.95 -40.94
CA ARG A 30 55.82 -36.67 -39.89
C ARG A 30 55.20 -35.71 -38.87
N GLU A 31 55.93 -34.69 -38.45
CA GLU A 31 55.44 -33.67 -37.51
C GLU A 31 54.31 -32.84 -38.11
N MET A 32 54.43 -32.44 -39.38
CA MET A 32 53.38 -31.74 -40.11
C MET A 32 52.11 -32.59 -40.26
N GLU A 33 52.24 -33.88 -40.53
CA GLU A 33 51.12 -34.82 -40.55
C GLU A 33 50.45 -34.95 -39.18
N GLN A 34 51.23 -35.06 -38.10
CA GLN A 34 50.70 -35.10 -36.73
C GLN A 34 49.97 -33.81 -36.37
N ARG A 35 50.51 -32.63 -36.69
CA ARG A 35 49.82 -31.35 -36.49
C ARG A 35 48.50 -31.28 -37.25
N ARG A 36 48.48 -31.69 -38.52
CA ARG A 36 47.24 -31.75 -39.32
C ARG A 36 46.21 -32.70 -38.72
N MET A 37 46.63 -33.84 -38.16
CA MET A 37 45.74 -34.76 -37.47
C MET A 37 45.18 -34.16 -36.17
N GLN A 38 46.02 -33.46 -35.40
CA GLN A 38 45.57 -32.76 -34.18
C GLN A 38 44.58 -31.64 -34.52
N GLU A 39 44.85 -30.81 -35.52
CA GLU A 39 43.93 -29.76 -35.96
C GLU A 39 42.57 -30.32 -36.40
N LYS A 40 42.55 -31.45 -37.11
CA LYS A 40 41.29 -32.13 -37.49
C LYS A 40 40.52 -32.58 -36.25
N LEU A 41 41.20 -33.21 -35.29
CA LEU A 41 40.58 -33.63 -34.03
C LEU A 41 39.99 -32.46 -33.24
N TYR A 42 40.68 -31.31 -33.19
CA TYR A 42 40.15 -30.11 -32.54
C TYR A 42 38.93 -29.54 -33.27
N LYS A 43 38.96 -29.48 -34.61
CA LYS A 43 37.81 -29.04 -35.42
C LYS A 43 36.61 -29.96 -35.22
N ASP A 44 36.82 -31.28 -35.19
CA ASP A 44 35.74 -32.24 -34.97
C ASP A 44 35.12 -32.09 -33.57
N LYS A 45 35.95 -31.83 -32.54
CA LYS A 45 35.47 -31.53 -31.19
C LYS A 45 34.68 -30.22 -31.13
N ASP A 46 35.19 -29.15 -31.74
CA ASP A 46 34.55 -27.83 -31.78
C ASP A 46 33.19 -27.87 -32.51
N ILE A 47 33.10 -28.64 -33.59
CA ILE A 47 31.83 -28.90 -34.29
C ILE A 47 30.84 -29.63 -33.38
N GLU A 48 31.28 -30.64 -32.63
CA GLU A 48 30.40 -31.39 -31.73
C GLU A 48 29.95 -30.54 -30.54
N GLU A 49 30.84 -29.73 -29.94
CA GLU A 49 30.50 -28.77 -28.89
C GLU A 49 29.49 -27.73 -29.39
N SER A 50 29.71 -27.18 -30.60
CA SER A 50 28.77 -26.27 -31.25
C SER A 50 27.38 -26.89 -31.43
N ARG A 51 27.32 -28.16 -31.88
CA ARG A 51 26.05 -28.90 -32.01
C ARG A 51 25.37 -29.15 -30.65
N GLN A 52 26.14 -29.40 -29.60
CA GLN A 52 25.57 -29.58 -28.26
C GLN A 52 24.97 -28.27 -27.73
N ILE A 53 25.66 -27.15 -27.93
CA ILE A 53 25.17 -25.82 -27.54
C ILE A 53 23.89 -25.48 -28.30
N GLU A 54 23.84 -25.74 -29.61
CA GLU A 54 22.64 -25.51 -30.43
C GLU A 54 21.43 -26.30 -29.91
N LYS A 55 21.60 -27.60 -29.63
CA LYS A 55 20.54 -28.44 -29.04
C LYS A 55 20.08 -27.93 -27.66
N GLN A 56 20.99 -27.41 -26.84
CA GLN A 56 20.64 -26.82 -25.55
C GLN A 56 19.83 -25.53 -25.72
N TYR A 57 20.23 -24.68 -26.66
CA TYR A 57 19.54 -23.44 -26.99
C TYR A 57 18.11 -23.71 -27.50
N GLU A 58 17.94 -24.64 -28.44
CA GLU A 58 16.62 -25.04 -28.95
C GLU A 58 15.71 -25.54 -27.82
N ARG A 59 16.25 -26.36 -26.91
CA ARG A 59 15.50 -26.84 -25.73
C ARG A 59 15.07 -25.68 -24.83
N GLN A 60 15.94 -24.72 -24.57
CA GLN A 60 15.61 -23.55 -23.76
C GLN A 60 14.52 -22.70 -24.43
N GLN A 61 14.62 -22.47 -25.74
CA GLN A 61 13.60 -21.75 -26.51
C GLN A 61 12.25 -22.46 -26.45
N TRP A 62 12.24 -23.79 -26.57
CA TRP A 62 11.03 -24.58 -26.45
C TRP A 62 10.39 -24.46 -25.05
N ILE A 63 11.19 -24.53 -23.98
CA ILE A 63 10.71 -24.36 -22.60
C ILE A 63 10.14 -22.94 -22.39
N LEU A 64 10.81 -21.91 -22.88
CA LEU A 64 10.33 -20.53 -22.77
C LEU A 64 8.99 -20.33 -23.47
N LYS A 65 8.85 -20.88 -24.69
CA LYS A 65 7.59 -20.82 -25.44
C LYS A 65 6.46 -21.56 -24.72
N GLN A 66 6.74 -22.72 -24.11
CA GLN A 66 5.78 -23.45 -23.29
C GLN A 66 5.35 -22.66 -22.06
N LYS A 67 6.30 -22.06 -21.34
CA LYS A 67 5.99 -21.20 -20.18
C LYS A 67 5.10 -20.02 -20.56
N GLN A 68 5.42 -19.34 -21.66
CA GLN A 68 4.62 -18.21 -22.14
C GLN A 68 3.19 -18.64 -22.53
N GLN A 69 3.03 -19.82 -23.14
CA GLN A 69 1.72 -20.38 -23.43
C GLN A 69 0.94 -20.76 -22.15
N GLN A 70 1.62 -21.27 -21.14
CA GLN A 70 1.02 -21.55 -19.83
C GLN A 70 0.57 -20.26 -19.14
N GLU A 71 1.44 -19.25 -19.04
CA GLU A 71 1.12 -17.96 -18.41
C GLU A 71 -0.08 -17.26 -19.07
N THR A 72 -0.15 -17.30 -20.41
CA THR A 72 -1.30 -16.73 -21.14
C THR A 72 -2.59 -17.50 -20.90
N THR A 73 -2.51 -18.82 -20.76
CA THR A 73 -3.65 -19.68 -20.44
C THR A 73 -4.12 -19.46 -19.00
N ASP A 74 -3.19 -19.39 -18.05
CA ASP A 74 -3.46 -19.16 -16.64
C ASP A 74 -4.06 -17.77 -16.41
N ALA A 75 -3.52 -16.74 -17.05
CA ALA A 75 -4.08 -15.39 -17.00
C ALA A 75 -5.52 -15.35 -17.55
N ARG A 76 -5.78 -16.06 -18.64
CA ARG A 76 -7.12 -16.18 -19.22
C ARG A 76 -8.07 -16.90 -18.27
N ASN A 77 -7.66 -18.02 -17.70
CA ASN A 77 -8.47 -18.81 -16.77
C ASN A 77 -8.80 -18.01 -15.50
N SER A 78 -7.79 -17.36 -14.91
CA SER A 78 -7.99 -16.48 -13.75
C SER A 78 -8.98 -15.35 -14.04
N HIS A 79 -8.92 -14.76 -15.25
CA HIS A 79 -9.90 -13.74 -15.65
C HIS A 79 -11.33 -14.29 -15.73
N ILE A 80 -11.50 -15.49 -16.31
CA ILE A 80 -12.81 -16.16 -16.41
C ILE A 80 -13.34 -16.52 -15.01
N GLU A 81 -12.51 -17.05 -14.12
CA GLU A 81 -12.87 -17.35 -12.73
C GLU A 81 -13.29 -16.09 -11.96
N HIS A 82 -12.60 -14.98 -12.17
CA HIS A 82 -12.98 -13.71 -11.57
C HIS A 82 -14.34 -13.22 -12.10
N LEU A 83 -14.59 -13.29 -13.40
CA LEU A 83 -15.88 -12.89 -14.00
C LEU A 83 -17.05 -13.77 -13.52
N THR A 84 -16.83 -15.08 -13.46
CA THR A 84 -17.83 -16.05 -12.96
C THR A 84 -18.11 -15.82 -11.47
N SER A 85 -17.08 -15.61 -10.65
CA SER A 85 -17.20 -15.25 -9.24
C SER A 85 -17.97 -13.95 -9.04
N LYS A 86 -17.64 -12.91 -9.81
CA LYS A 86 -18.34 -11.62 -9.79
C LYS A 86 -19.82 -11.76 -10.15
N THR A 87 -20.13 -12.57 -11.15
CA THR A 87 -21.51 -12.83 -11.58
C THR A 87 -22.29 -13.60 -10.52
N ARG A 88 -21.67 -14.62 -9.91
CA ARG A 88 -22.24 -15.37 -8.78
C ARG A 88 -22.52 -14.47 -7.57
N ASN A 89 -21.57 -13.60 -7.23
CA ASN A 89 -21.72 -12.66 -6.11
C ASN A 89 -22.87 -11.67 -6.38
N ARG A 90 -22.93 -11.09 -7.58
CA ARG A 90 -24.06 -10.23 -7.98
C ARG A 90 -25.41 -10.94 -7.87
N ALA A 91 -25.49 -12.20 -8.30
CA ALA A 91 -26.72 -12.97 -8.17
C ALA A 91 -27.11 -13.16 -6.69
N ARG A 92 -26.13 -13.45 -5.82
CA ARG A 92 -26.35 -13.57 -4.38
C ARG A 92 -26.79 -12.24 -3.75
N ASP A 93 -26.12 -11.15 -4.08
CA ASP A 93 -26.43 -9.83 -3.52
C ASP A 93 -27.85 -9.41 -3.93
N ASN A 94 -28.24 -9.64 -5.20
CA ASN A 94 -29.62 -9.41 -5.66
C ASN A 94 -30.66 -10.28 -4.93
N THR A 95 -30.32 -11.51 -4.52
CA THR A 95 -31.24 -12.34 -3.73
C THR A 95 -31.39 -11.84 -2.30
N VAL A 96 -30.31 -11.35 -1.70
CA VAL A 96 -30.33 -10.77 -0.35
C VAL A 96 -31.14 -9.48 -0.36
N GLU A 97 -30.92 -8.60 -1.33
CA GLU A 97 -31.66 -7.34 -1.47
C GLU A 97 -33.18 -7.59 -1.59
N LYS A 98 -33.59 -8.57 -2.40
CA LYS A 98 -35.00 -8.97 -2.52
C LYS A 98 -35.58 -9.48 -1.20
N GLN A 99 -34.82 -10.26 -0.44
CA GLN A 99 -35.27 -10.76 0.87
C GLN A 99 -35.41 -9.60 1.87
N GLU A 100 -34.44 -8.68 1.90
CA GLU A 100 -34.50 -7.49 2.75
C GLU A 100 -35.69 -6.59 2.40
N GLU A 101 -35.99 -6.39 1.12
CA GLU A 101 -37.17 -5.65 0.68
C GLU A 101 -38.48 -6.33 1.14
N GLU A 102 -38.56 -7.66 1.04
CA GLU A 102 -39.72 -8.41 1.54
C GLU A 102 -39.87 -8.29 3.06
N ASP A 103 -38.77 -8.37 3.81
CA ASP A 103 -38.77 -8.22 5.26
C ASP A 103 -39.18 -6.80 5.69
N GLN A 104 -38.70 -5.78 4.99
CA GLN A 104 -39.13 -4.39 5.21
C GLN A 104 -40.64 -4.23 4.93
N ARG A 105 -41.16 -4.82 3.85
CA ARG A 105 -42.61 -4.79 3.56
C ARG A 105 -43.42 -5.48 4.66
N ARG A 106 -42.97 -6.64 5.15
CA ARG A 106 -43.61 -7.35 6.26
C ARG A 106 -43.62 -6.51 7.54
N PHE A 107 -42.50 -5.87 7.85
CA PHE A 107 -42.38 -5.01 9.03
C PHE A 107 -43.31 -3.80 8.96
N VAL A 108 -43.35 -3.11 7.82
CA VAL A 108 -44.27 -1.98 7.60
C VAL A 108 -45.72 -2.43 7.74
N PHE A 109 -46.10 -3.56 7.12
CA PHE A 109 -47.44 -4.11 7.24
C PHE A 109 -47.83 -4.42 8.69
N GLN A 110 -46.94 -5.05 9.45
CA GLN A 110 -47.18 -5.33 10.88
C GLN A 110 -47.31 -4.05 11.71
N LYS A 111 -46.49 -3.04 11.42
CA LYS A 111 -46.55 -1.73 12.09
C LYS A 111 -47.86 -1.00 11.79
N ASP A 112 -48.34 -1.05 10.55
CA ASP A 112 -49.62 -0.45 10.15
C ASP A 112 -50.78 -1.15 10.85
N LEU A 113 -50.77 -2.49 10.90
CA LEU A 113 -51.76 -3.28 11.63
C LEU A 113 -51.79 -2.89 13.11
N TRP A 114 -50.62 -2.80 13.75
CA TRP A 114 -50.50 -2.39 15.15
C TRP A 114 -51.02 -0.96 15.39
N THR A 115 -50.72 -0.05 14.48
CA THR A 115 -51.17 1.34 14.54
C THR A 115 -52.69 1.43 14.43
N ASN A 116 -53.30 0.64 13.53
CA ASN A 116 -54.75 0.55 13.39
C ASN A 116 -55.41 0.00 14.66
N MET A 117 -54.89 -1.10 15.23
CA MET A 117 -55.41 -1.64 16.50
C MET A 117 -55.28 -0.64 17.66
N CYS A 118 -54.16 0.09 17.74
CA CYS A 118 -53.98 1.15 18.74
C CYS A 118 -55.00 2.28 18.58
N ASN A 119 -55.27 2.68 17.34
CA ASN A 119 -56.24 3.73 17.02
C ASN A 119 -57.68 3.28 17.31
N GLU A 120 -58.06 2.05 16.96
CA GLU A 120 -59.37 1.49 17.29
C GLU A 120 -59.60 1.42 18.80
N ASN A 121 -58.64 0.89 19.56
CA ASN A 121 -58.72 0.84 21.02
C ASN A 121 -58.77 2.25 21.64
N ARG A 122 -58.05 3.22 21.06
CA ARG A 122 -58.17 4.63 21.49
C ARG A 122 -59.56 5.19 21.21
N ALA A 123 -60.11 4.93 20.03
CA ALA A 123 -61.45 5.36 19.65
C ALA A 123 -62.54 4.74 20.55
N ASP A 124 -62.44 3.45 20.84
CA ASP A 124 -63.39 2.76 21.72
C ASP A 124 -63.32 3.27 23.17
N ARG A 125 -62.12 3.53 23.70
CA ARG A 125 -61.95 4.20 25.01
C ARG A 125 -62.52 5.61 25.02
N SER A 126 -62.46 6.34 23.91
CA SER A 126 -63.11 7.65 23.79
C SER A 126 -64.63 7.52 23.77
N ARG A 127 -65.20 6.61 22.97
CA ARG A 127 -66.65 6.33 22.96
C ARG A 127 -67.17 5.91 24.33
N GLN A 128 -66.42 5.10 25.07
CA GLN A 128 -66.80 4.68 26.42
C GLN A 128 -66.84 5.86 27.40
N ARG A 129 -65.87 6.78 27.30
CA ARG A 129 -65.84 8.01 28.10
C ARG A 129 -67.00 8.94 27.73
N GLU A 130 -67.29 9.11 26.44
CA GLU A 130 -68.44 9.89 25.97
C GLU A 130 -69.75 9.33 26.55
N ARG A 131 -69.99 8.01 26.47
CA ARG A 131 -71.17 7.38 27.09
C ARG A 131 -71.23 7.55 28.61
N GLN A 132 -70.09 7.60 29.30
CA GLN A 132 -70.05 7.90 30.74
C GLN A 132 -70.43 9.36 31.00
N CYS A 133 -69.88 10.29 30.23
CA CYS A 133 -70.23 11.71 30.31
C CYS A 133 -71.70 11.97 29.96
N GLU A 134 -72.26 11.28 28.96
CA GLU A 134 -73.68 11.36 28.60
C GLU A 134 -74.57 10.88 29.75
N ARG A 135 -74.29 9.71 30.34
CA ARG A 135 -75.04 9.20 31.50
C ARG A 135 -74.97 10.15 32.69
N LEU A 136 -73.77 10.62 33.04
CA LEU A 136 -73.61 11.62 34.10
C LEU A 136 -74.33 12.93 33.76
N GLY A 137 -74.33 13.33 32.49
CA GLY A 137 -75.07 14.49 31.99
C GLY A 137 -76.59 14.31 32.14
N GLU A 138 -77.14 13.15 31.80
CA GLU A 138 -78.55 12.81 31.98
C GLU A 138 -78.95 12.77 33.47
N GLU A 139 -78.10 12.18 34.32
CA GLU A 139 -78.27 12.19 35.79
C GLU A 139 -78.25 13.63 36.34
N LEU A 140 -77.33 14.47 35.88
CA LEU A 140 -77.29 15.88 36.26
C LEU A 140 -78.51 16.64 35.76
N VAL A 141 -78.96 16.41 34.52
CA VAL A 141 -80.16 17.05 33.97
C VAL A 141 -81.42 16.63 34.72
N THR A 142 -81.54 15.34 35.07
CA THR A 142 -82.67 14.85 35.88
C THR A 142 -82.61 15.42 37.30
N GLN A 143 -81.44 15.46 37.93
CA GLN A 143 -81.24 16.10 39.23
C GLN A 143 -81.58 17.59 39.20
N GLU A 144 -81.13 18.32 38.17
CA GLU A 144 -81.45 19.74 37.99
C GLU A 144 -82.94 19.96 37.69
N ARG A 145 -83.60 19.09 36.91
CA ARG A 145 -85.06 19.15 36.71
C ARG A 145 -85.82 18.88 38.00
N GLU A 146 -85.36 17.95 38.83
CA GLU A 146 -85.96 17.71 40.15
C GLU A 146 -85.73 18.87 41.11
N LYS A 147 -84.52 19.43 41.17
CA LYS A 147 -84.21 20.63 41.96
C LYS A 147 -85.03 21.80 41.47
N THR A 148 -85.16 22.00 40.16
CA THR A 148 -85.98 23.07 39.57
C THR A 148 -87.44 22.86 39.88
N ARG A 149 -87.99 21.64 39.75
CA ARG A 149 -89.38 21.34 40.14
C ARG A 149 -89.63 21.54 41.64
N LYS A 150 -88.69 21.13 42.50
CA LYS A 150 -88.74 21.36 43.96
C LYS A 150 -88.60 22.85 44.28
N SER A 151 -87.74 23.57 43.56
CA SER A 151 -87.53 25.01 43.65
C SER A 151 -88.72 25.80 43.12
N GLU A 152 -89.40 25.37 42.07
CA GLU A 152 -90.63 25.98 41.53
C GLU A 152 -91.82 25.73 42.45
N LEU A 153 -91.94 24.53 43.03
CA LEU A 153 -92.92 24.25 44.10
C LEU A 153 -92.64 25.07 45.37
N MET A 154 -91.37 25.20 45.74
CA MET A 154 -90.95 26.04 46.86
C MET A 154 -91.07 27.53 46.52
N ASN A 155 -90.83 27.97 45.29
CA ASN A 155 -90.95 29.36 44.84
C ASN A 155 -92.40 29.75 44.60
N ALA A 156 -93.30 28.86 44.16
CA ALA A 156 -94.74 29.14 44.20
C ALA A 156 -95.22 29.34 45.65
N ARG A 157 -94.63 28.61 46.60
CA ARG A 157 -94.90 28.74 48.05
C ARG A 157 -94.15 29.90 48.71
N THR A 158 -93.01 30.30 48.17
CA THR A 158 -92.10 31.35 48.69
C THR A 158 -92.39 32.69 48.05
N ILE A 159 -92.79 32.80 46.78
CA ILE A 159 -93.31 34.04 46.16
C ILE A 159 -94.60 34.48 46.88
N ALA A 160 -95.44 33.54 47.33
CA ALA A 160 -96.59 33.83 48.20
C ALA A 160 -96.21 34.29 49.62
N LYS A 161 -94.99 33.99 50.10
CA LYS A 161 -94.48 34.38 51.43
C LYS A 161 -93.42 35.50 51.39
N SER A 162 -92.77 35.73 50.25
CA SER A 162 -91.66 36.65 50.03
C SER A 162 -92.15 37.98 49.50
N VAL A 163 -93.32 38.05 48.85
CA VAL A 163 -94.06 39.33 48.73
C VAL A 163 -94.39 39.89 50.13
N SER A 164 -94.45 39.04 51.18
CA SER A 164 -94.65 39.44 52.58
C SER A 164 -93.36 39.57 53.41
N GLN A 165 -92.18 39.21 52.88
CA GLN A 165 -90.91 39.20 53.63
C GLN A 165 -89.73 39.82 52.85
N GLN A 166 -89.97 40.43 51.69
CA GLN A 166 -88.96 41.15 50.88
C GLN A 166 -88.56 42.54 51.41
N ASP A 167 -89.07 42.96 52.58
CA ASP A 167 -88.63 44.20 53.24
C ASP A 167 -87.61 43.97 54.38
N ALA A 168 -87.18 42.73 54.69
CA ALA A 168 -86.50 42.44 55.97
C ALA A 168 -85.07 41.87 55.92
N THR A 169 -84.45 41.52 54.78
CA THR A 169 -83.13 40.84 54.80
C THR A 169 -82.15 41.26 53.69
N PHE A 170 -82.08 42.56 53.40
CA PHE A 170 -81.04 43.09 52.52
C PHE A 170 -79.63 42.97 53.15
N ASP A 171 -79.52 43.05 54.48
CA ASP A 171 -78.22 43.20 55.16
C ASP A 171 -77.45 41.90 55.41
N ASN A 172 -78.11 40.75 55.60
CA ASN A 172 -77.42 39.46 55.83
C ASN A 172 -76.74 38.89 54.56
N THR A 173 -77.16 39.32 53.36
CA THR A 173 -76.56 38.86 52.10
C THR A 173 -75.21 39.51 51.81
N GLN A 174 -74.90 40.64 52.46
CA GLN A 174 -73.62 41.32 52.29
C GLN A 174 -72.49 40.63 53.06
N ASP A 175 -72.76 40.10 54.26
CA ASP A 175 -71.71 39.53 55.12
C ASP A 175 -71.31 38.11 54.69
N CYS A 176 -72.25 37.30 54.18
CA CYS A 176 -71.93 36.01 53.55
C CYS A 176 -71.11 36.18 52.26
N LYS A 177 -71.39 37.25 51.47
CA LYS A 177 -70.58 37.60 50.27
C LYS A 177 -69.17 38.03 50.66
N LYS A 178 -68.99 38.75 51.77
CA LYS A 178 -67.66 39.14 52.28
C LYS A 178 -66.84 37.93 52.72
N GLN A 179 -67.45 36.95 53.41
CA GLN A 179 -66.76 35.72 53.81
C GLN A 179 -66.36 34.85 52.60
N MET A 180 -67.25 34.66 51.63
CA MET A 180 -66.94 33.92 50.40
C MET A 180 -65.85 34.60 49.56
N ASN A 181 -65.84 35.94 49.51
CA ASN A 181 -64.79 36.70 48.84
C ASN A 181 -63.43 36.61 49.57
N LEU A 182 -63.43 36.52 50.91
CA LEU A 182 -62.22 36.31 51.71
C LEU A 182 -61.62 34.91 51.49
N GLU A 183 -62.44 33.86 51.48
CA GLU A 183 -61.98 32.49 51.20
C GLU A 183 -61.43 32.36 49.77
N MET A 184 -62.13 32.95 48.80
CA MET A 184 -61.67 32.95 47.40
C MET A 184 -60.35 33.73 47.24
N ALA A 185 -60.20 34.87 47.91
CA ALA A 185 -58.95 35.63 47.93
C ALA A 185 -57.80 34.83 48.57
N SER A 186 -58.07 34.07 49.64
CA SER A 186 -57.07 33.20 50.28
C SER A 186 -56.63 32.03 49.39
N SER A 187 -57.57 31.43 48.63
CA SER A 187 -57.28 30.38 47.66
C SER A 187 -56.42 30.88 46.50
N PHE A 188 -56.71 32.09 46.00
CA PHE A 188 -55.87 32.72 44.97
C PHE A 188 -54.46 33.04 45.49
N ALA A 189 -54.32 33.49 46.74
CA ALA A 189 -53.01 33.71 47.35
C ALA A 189 -52.23 32.39 47.47
N ALA A 190 -52.85 31.32 47.97
CA ALA A 190 -52.22 30.00 48.08
C ALA A 190 -51.80 29.42 46.71
N HIS A 191 -52.62 29.59 45.67
CA HIS A 191 -52.28 29.14 44.32
C HIS A 191 -51.08 29.91 43.73
N ARG A 192 -51.00 31.23 43.96
CA ARG A 192 -49.87 32.05 43.54
C ARG A 192 -48.57 31.61 44.21
N GLU A 193 -48.60 31.36 45.52
CA GLU A 193 -47.44 30.85 46.25
C GLU A 193 -47.00 29.47 45.76
N TYR A 194 -47.96 28.55 45.52
CA TYR A 194 -47.67 27.23 44.96
C TYR A 194 -46.98 27.34 43.58
N LYS A 195 -47.52 28.17 42.68
CA LYS A 195 -46.94 28.38 41.35
C LYS A 195 -45.55 28.99 41.40
N GLN A 196 -45.33 29.93 42.33
CA GLN A 196 -44.01 30.53 42.54
C GLN A 196 -43.00 29.50 43.03
N ARG A 197 -43.38 28.61 43.96
CA ARG A 197 -42.52 27.50 44.41
C ARG A 197 -42.24 26.47 43.31
N GLU A 198 -43.25 26.12 42.50
CA GLU A 198 -43.09 25.22 41.36
C GLU A 198 -42.10 25.79 40.31
N GLN A 199 -42.20 27.08 40.01
CA GLN A 199 -41.28 27.77 39.10
C GLN A 199 -39.85 27.80 39.65
N GLN A 200 -39.67 28.09 40.95
CA GLN A 200 -38.35 28.07 41.59
C GLN A 200 -37.73 26.67 41.54
N PHE A 201 -38.52 25.63 41.77
CA PHE A 201 -38.04 24.25 41.69
C PHE A 201 -37.61 23.89 40.27
N ARG A 202 -38.41 24.21 39.25
CA ARG A 202 -38.06 24.00 37.84
C ARG A 202 -36.79 24.74 37.43
N ALA A 203 -36.65 26.01 37.82
CA ALA A 203 -35.45 26.80 37.55
C ALA A 203 -34.20 26.18 38.19
N MET A 204 -34.32 25.61 39.39
CA MET A 204 -33.22 24.90 40.06
C MET A 204 -32.85 23.58 39.35
N GLU A 205 -33.83 22.82 38.85
CA GLU A 205 -33.58 21.61 38.06
C GLU A 205 -32.94 21.93 36.70
N GLU A 206 -33.46 22.94 35.99
CA GLU A 206 -32.89 23.43 34.73
C GLU A 206 -31.44 23.88 34.92
N ARG A 207 -31.15 24.60 36.01
CA ARG A 207 -29.77 24.99 36.33
C ARG A 207 -28.87 23.78 36.58
N ARG A 208 -29.33 22.78 37.35
CA ARG A 208 -28.56 21.55 37.62
C ARG A 208 -28.28 20.75 36.35
N THR A 209 -29.29 20.60 35.48
CA THR A 209 -29.13 19.90 34.19
C THR A 209 -28.20 20.66 33.24
N ALA A 210 -28.26 21.98 33.21
CA ALA A 210 -27.33 22.82 32.46
C ALA A 210 -25.88 22.69 32.98
N GLU A 211 -25.69 22.66 34.30
CA GLU A 211 -24.37 22.45 34.91
C GLU A 211 -23.82 21.05 34.58
N TYR A 212 -24.66 20.01 34.62
CA TYR A 212 -24.28 18.64 34.26
C TYR A 212 -23.90 18.52 32.78
N THR A 213 -24.69 19.09 31.87
CA THR A 213 -24.38 19.06 30.43
C THR A 213 -23.11 19.84 30.10
N LEU A 214 -22.89 20.99 30.75
CA LEU A 214 -21.64 21.74 30.62
C LEU A 214 -20.44 20.92 31.07
N GLN A 215 -20.55 20.19 32.18
CA GLN A 215 -19.47 19.34 32.68
C GLN A 215 -19.20 18.16 31.73
N ALA A 216 -20.24 17.48 31.25
CA ALA A 216 -20.12 16.41 30.27
C ALA A 216 -19.45 16.89 28.96
N ASN A 217 -19.80 18.09 28.48
CA ASN A 217 -19.16 18.68 27.30
C ASN A 217 -17.67 18.98 27.54
N LYS A 218 -17.30 19.51 28.71
CA LYS A 218 -15.89 19.72 29.07
C LYS A 218 -15.09 18.42 29.11
N ASP A 219 -15.70 17.33 29.58
CA ASP A 219 -15.06 16.02 29.65
C ASP A 219 -14.92 15.40 28.25
N ALA A 220 -15.92 15.54 27.39
CA ALA A 220 -15.86 15.14 25.98
C ALA A 220 -14.77 15.91 25.22
N ASP A 221 -14.66 17.23 25.42
CA ASP A 221 -13.62 18.05 24.81
C ASP A 221 -12.22 17.64 25.26
N ARG A 222 -12.05 17.30 26.55
CA ARG A 222 -10.78 16.79 27.08
C ARG A 222 -10.41 15.46 26.42
N ALA A 223 -11.33 14.50 26.39
CA ALA A 223 -11.12 13.21 25.74
C ALA A 223 -10.78 13.36 24.24
N TYR A 224 -11.45 14.29 23.54
CA TYR A 224 -11.16 14.58 22.15
C TYR A 224 -9.74 15.14 21.95
N ARG A 225 -9.32 16.10 22.78
CA ARG A 225 -7.96 16.66 22.72
C ARG A 225 -6.89 15.61 22.99
N ASP A 226 -7.12 14.72 23.95
CA ASP A 226 -6.17 13.66 24.27
C ASP A 226 -6.10 12.61 23.16
N SER A 227 -7.24 12.26 22.55
CA SER A 227 -7.29 11.42 21.35
C SER A 227 -6.49 12.05 20.18
N GLN A 228 -6.70 13.35 19.92
CA GLN A 228 -5.96 14.07 18.88
C GLN A 228 -4.45 14.11 19.16
N ARG A 229 -4.04 14.29 20.42
CA ARG A 229 -2.63 14.22 20.83
C ARG A 229 -2.03 12.84 20.59
N LEU A 230 -2.76 11.78 20.94
CA LEU A 230 -2.32 10.40 20.72
C LEU A 230 -2.13 10.11 19.23
N VAL A 231 -3.09 10.51 18.38
CA VAL A 231 -3.00 10.36 16.92
C VAL A 231 -1.81 11.14 16.36
N ALA A 232 -1.60 12.37 16.83
CA ALA A 232 -0.46 13.19 16.42
C ALA A 232 0.89 12.56 16.82
N GLN A 233 0.96 11.97 18.02
CA GLN A 233 2.14 11.26 18.50
C GLN A 233 2.42 10.01 17.66
N ARG A 234 1.41 9.16 17.42
CA ARG A 234 1.56 7.98 16.55
C ARG A 234 2.06 8.35 15.16
N LYS A 235 1.49 9.39 14.54
CA LYS A 235 1.97 9.88 13.24
C LYS A 235 3.41 10.41 13.28
N ARG A 236 3.88 10.94 14.42
CA ARG A 236 5.29 11.34 14.58
C ARG A 236 6.19 10.12 14.69
N GLU A 237 5.80 9.12 15.48
CA GLU A 237 6.54 7.86 15.64
C GLU A 237 6.63 7.09 14.31
N GLU A 238 5.52 6.96 13.57
CA GLU A 238 5.49 6.35 12.23
C GLU A 238 6.43 7.07 11.26
N ARG A 239 6.47 8.40 11.27
CA ARG A 239 7.41 9.18 10.45
C ARG A 239 8.86 8.91 10.84
N MET A 240 9.17 8.90 12.13
CA MET A 240 10.54 8.57 12.58
C MET A 240 10.97 7.16 12.17
N VAL A 241 10.06 6.18 12.25
CA VAL A 241 10.36 4.80 11.80
C VAL A 241 10.64 4.76 10.30
N MET A 242 9.83 5.45 9.49
CA MET A 242 10.03 5.53 8.04
C MET A 242 11.35 6.22 7.68
N ASP A 243 11.65 7.36 8.31
CA ASP A 243 12.89 8.09 8.09
C ASP A 243 14.11 7.25 8.48
N ASN A 244 14.04 6.52 9.60
CA ASN A 244 15.10 5.62 10.02
C ASN A 244 15.30 4.46 9.03
N ALA A 245 14.23 3.87 8.52
CA ALA A 245 14.30 2.81 7.50
C ALA A 245 14.93 3.34 6.20
N LEU A 246 14.57 4.55 5.78
CA LEU A 246 15.17 5.20 4.61
C LEU A 246 16.67 5.46 4.81
N HIS A 247 17.06 6.00 5.97
CA HIS A 247 18.47 6.21 6.30
C HIS A 247 19.27 4.90 6.29
N GLN A 248 18.72 3.82 6.85
CA GLN A 248 19.34 2.49 6.81
C GLN A 248 19.51 1.99 5.37
N GLN A 249 18.49 2.15 4.53
CA GLN A 249 18.58 1.74 3.12
C GLN A 249 19.63 2.54 2.35
N ILE A 250 19.71 3.86 2.57
CA ILE A 250 20.73 4.72 1.97
C ILE A 250 22.13 4.29 2.45
N ALA A 251 22.30 4.03 3.75
CA ALA A 251 23.57 3.56 4.29
C ALA A 251 23.99 2.21 3.68
N GLN A 252 23.07 1.25 3.58
CA GLN A 252 23.33 -0.04 2.93
C GLN A 252 23.75 0.12 1.47
N LYS A 253 23.04 0.95 0.69
CA LYS A 253 23.39 1.23 -0.71
C LYS A 253 24.78 1.84 -0.84
N ARG A 254 25.15 2.78 0.05
CA ARG A 254 26.49 3.39 0.07
C ARG A 254 27.58 2.35 0.34
N VAL A 255 27.34 1.43 1.29
CA VAL A 255 28.29 0.33 1.57
C VAL A 255 28.43 -0.58 0.36
N GLN A 256 27.32 -0.98 -0.27
CA GLN A 256 27.34 -1.80 -1.49
C GLN A 256 28.09 -1.11 -2.63
N GLU A 257 27.87 0.19 -2.83
CA GLU A 257 28.58 0.96 -3.85
C GLU A 257 30.09 1.03 -3.57
N GLN A 258 30.49 1.21 -2.31
CA GLN A 258 31.91 1.20 -1.93
C GLN A 258 32.56 -0.17 -2.17
N VAL A 259 31.86 -1.27 -1.86
CA VAL A 259 32.34 -2.63 -2.16
C VAL A 259 32.50 -2.80 -3.67
N ARG A 260 31.49 -2.42 -4.45
CA ARG A 260 31.52 -2.52 -5.91
C ARG A 260 32.70 -1.75 -6.52
N LYS A 261 32.97 -0.52 -6.04
CA LYS A 261 34.13 0.27 -6.48
C LYS A 261 35.46 -0.39 -6.14
N ARG A 262 35.56 -1.06 -4.99
CA ARG A 262 36.78 -1.80 -4.62
C ARG A 262 36.96 -3.04 -5.49
N ASP A 263 35.88 -3.76 -5.77
CA ASP A 263 35.91 -4.94 -6.64
C ASP A 263 36.26 -4.56 -8.08
N GLU A 264 35.69 -3.48 -8.61
CA GLU A 264 36.04 -2.89 -9.92
C GLU A 264 37.53 -2.53 -9.96
N ALA A 265 38.04 -1.81 -8.96
CA ALA A 265 39.47 -1.46 -8.90
C ALA A 265 40.39 -2.68 -8.80
N ALA A 266 39.99 -3.71 -8.04
CA ALA A 266 40.75 -4.95 -7.93
C ALA A 266 40.76 -5.73 -9.26
N PHE A 267 39.62 -5.76 -9.95
CA PHE A 267 39.50 -6.34 -11.29
C PHE A 267 40.39 -5.62 -12.30
N ASP A 268 40.36 -4.28 -12.33
CA ASP A 268 41.21 -3.47 -13.20
C ASP A 268 42.70 -3.72 -12.93
N GLN A 269 43.09 -3.86 -11.66
CA GLN A 269 44.48 -4.18 -11.29
C GLN A 269 44.90 -5.58 -11.78
N CYS A 270 44.03 -6.58 -11.66
CA CYS A 270 44.28 -7.92 -12.20
C CYS A 270 44.37 -7.88 -13.72
N ASN A 271 43.47 -7.17 -14.38
CA ASN A 271 43.45 -7.01 -15.82
C ASN A 271 44.73 -6.33 -16.33
N PHE A 272 45.20 -5.28 -15.64
CA PHE A 272 46.47 -4.63 -15.97
C PHE A 272 47.67 -5.57 -15.83
N LYS A 273 47.70 -6.45 -14.82
CA LYS A 273 48.76 -7.46 -14.67
C LYS A 273 48.75 -8.47 -15.82
N VAL A 274 47.56 -8.93 -16.23
CA VAL A 274 47.41 -9.85 -17.37
C VAL A 274 47.87 -9.17 -18.65
N LEU A 275 47.40 -7.95 -18.93
CA LEU A 275 47.82 -7.18 -20.10
C LEU A 275 49.33 -6.92 -20.14
N ALA A 276 49.95 -6.63 -18.99
CA ALA A 276 51.40 -6.46 -18.91
C ALA A 276 52.17 -7.77 -19.19
N GLN A 277 51.63 -8.92 -18.76
CA GLN A 277 52.21 -10.22 -19.07
C GLN A 277 52.03 -10.57 -20.55
N GLU A 278 50.85 -10.35 -21.12
CA GLU A 278 50.57 -10.54 -22.55
C GLU A 278 51.46 -9.65 -23.42
N ASP A 279 51.68 -8.38 -23.04
CA ASP A 279 52.58 -7.48 -23.75
C ASP A 279 54.04 -7.97 -23.69
N LEU A 280 54.49 -8.50 -22.55
CA LEU A 280 55.82 -9.11 -22.43
C LEU A 280 55.94 -10.34 -23.32
N GLU A 281 54.95 -11.24 -23.31
CA GLU A 281 54.91 -12.43 -24.16
C GLU A 281 54.90 -12.06 -25.65
N PHE A 282 54.13 -11.03 -26.02
CA PHE A 282 54.09 -10.50 -27.38
C PHE A 282 55.44 -9.91 -27.80
N GLN A 283 56.10 -9.14 -26.93
CA GLN A 283 57.43 -8.58 -27.20
C GLN A 283 58.48 -9.69 -27.38
N MET A 284 58.44 -10.74 -26.55
CA MET A 284 59.33 -11.89 -26.69
C MET A 284 59.10 -12.62 -28.02
N TYR A 285 57.85 -12.87 -28.38
CA TYR A 285 57.48 -13.48 -29.65
C TYR A 285 57.92 -12.63 -30.84
N ALA A 286 57.61 -11.31 -30.82
CA ALA A 286 57.98 -10.38 -31.86
C ALA A 286 59.50 -10.30 -32.07
N LYS A 287 60.27 -10.32 -30.98
CA LYS A 287 61.73 -10.40 -31.05
C LYS A 287 62.19 -11.69 -31.73
N GLY A 288 61.62 -12.84 -31.35
CA GLY A 288 61.95 -14.12 -32.00
C GLY A 288 61.63 -14.15 -33.50
N VAL A 289 60.57 -13.47 -33.94
CA VAL A 289 60.23 -13.31 -35.36
C VAL A 289 61.24 -12.40 -36.09
N ILE A 290 61.70 -11.33 -35.44
CA ILE A 290 62.75 -10.45 -35.99
C ILE A 290 64.06 -11.24 -36.14
N ASP A 291 64.50 -11.92 -35.08
CA ASP A 291 65.74 -12.69 -35.06
C ASP A 291 65.70 -13.78 -36.15
N ALA A 292 64.59 -14.52 -36.28
CA ALA A 292 64.42 -15.52 -37.33
C ALA A 292 64.39 -14.92 -38.76
N ALA A 293 63.92 -13.69 -38.92
CA ALA A 293 63.94 -12.99 -40.20
C ALA A 293 65.34 -12.45 -40.56
N GLU A 294 66.14 -12.07 -39.56
CA GLU A 294 67.56 -11.72 -39.70
C GLU A 294 68.37 -12.95 -40.10
N ASP A 295 68.18 -14.09 -39.43
CA ASP A 295 68.82 -15.36 -39.77
C ASP A 295 68.49 -15.82 -41.20
N ALA A 296 67.26 -15.52 -41.67
CA ALA A 296 66.81 -15.80 -43.03
C ALA A 296 67.25 -14.74 -44.07
N ASN A 297 68.08 -13.75 -43.70
CA ASN A 297 68.56 -12.65 -44.54
C ASN A 297 67.43 -11.83 -45.21
N ARG A 298 66.28 -11.68 -44.54
CA ARG A 298 65.15 -10.86 -45.00
C ARG A 298 65.26 -9.43 -44.46
N ASN A 299 64.60 -8.48 -45.13
CA ASN A 299 64.57 -7.08 -44.68
C ASN A 299 63.78 -6.95 -43.36
N THR A 300 64.48 -6.70 -42.25
CA THR A 300 63.90 -6.59 -40.90
C THR A 300 63.56 -5.16 -40.48
N ILE A 301 63.91 -4.15 -41.29
CA ILE A 301 63.69 -2.72 -40.99
C ILE A 301 62.22 -2.41 -40.65
N PRO A 302 61.20 -2.94 -41.38
CA PRO A 302 59.80 -2.69 -41.04
C PRO A 302 59.39 -3.28 -39.69
N LEU A 303 59.89 -4.47 -39.36
CA LEU A 303 59.58 -5.18 -38.11
C LEU A 303 60.25 -4.51 -36.90
N GLN A 304 61.51 -4.11 -37.04
CA GLN A 304 62.22 -3.34 -36.01
C GLN A 304 61.56 -1.98 -35.77
N ARG A 305 61.04 -1.32 -36.83
CA ARG A 305 60.30 -0.07 -36.71
C ARG A 305 58.98 -0.25 -35.94
N GLY A 306 58.24 -1.33 -36.23
CA GLY A 306 57.02 -1.68 -35.48
C GLY A 306 57.32 -2.04 -34.03
N PHE A 307 58.37 -2.83 -33.77
CA PHE A 307 58.78 -3.21 -32.42
C PHE A 307 59.17 -2.00 -31.55
N ARG A 308 59.92 -1.04 -32.10
CA ARG A 308 60.30 0.19 -31.36
C ARG A 308 59.12 1.14 -31.12
N GLN A 309 58.11 1.12 -31.97
CA GLN A 309 56.91 1.94 -31.80
C GLN A 309 55.90 1.33 -30.81
N GLY A 310 56.11 0.06 -30.41
CA GLY A 310 55.23 -0.68 -29.52
C GLY A 310 53.89 -1.03 -30.16
N ILE A 311 53.04 -1.75 -29.41
CA ILE A 311 51.63 -1.96 -29.77
C ILE A 311 50.95 -0.59 -29.74
N GLY A 312 50.91 0.09 -30.87
CA GLY A 312 50.10 1.29 -31.05
C GLY A 312 48.64 0.91 -30.80
N LEU A 313 48.07 1.36 -29.69
CA LEU A 313 46.67 1.17 -29.27
C LEU A 313 45.65 1.84 -30.21
N GLY A 314 45.89 1.89 -31.52
CA GLY A 314 45.00 2.51 -32.50
C GLY A 314 44.87 4.03 -32.40
N PHE A 315 45.59 4.68 -31.48
CA PHE A 315 45.75 6.14 -31.49
C PHE A 315 46.89 6.49 -32.43
N GLY A 316 46.60 7.29 -33.46
CA GLY A 316 47.52 7.65 -34.54
C GLY A 316 48.86 8.24 -34.08
N PRO A 317 49.78 8.52 -35.03
CA PRO A 317 51.19 8.76 -34.73
C PRO A 317 51.40 9.83 -33.65
N ILE A 318 52.07 9.42 -32.56
CA ILE A 318 52.60 10.30 -31.52
C ILE A 318 53.75 11.10 -32.15
N SER A 319 53.41 12.24 -32.75
CA SER A 319 54.38 13.29 -33.02
C SER A 319 54.90 13.82 -31.68
N GLY A 320 56.22 13.77 -31.51
CA GLY A 320 56.89 13.90 -30.23
C GLY A 320 56.56 15.17 -29.43
N GLY A 321 56.58 15.00 -28.12
CA GLY A 321 56.54 16.08 -27.15
C GLY A 321 55.94 15.61 -25.83
N ILE A 322 56.76 15.66 -24.78
CA ILE A 322 56.40 15.57 -23.36
C ILE A 322 56.35 14.13 -22.80
N SER A 323 57.54 13.70 -22.39
CA SER A 323 57.70 12.90 -21.18
C SER A 323 57.35 13.76 -19.97
N GLN A 324 56.85 13.12 -18.91
CA GLN A 324 56.50 13.65 -17.58
C GLN A 324 55.10 14.26 -17.46
N LEU A 325 54.19 13.50 -16.84
CA LEU A 325 53.31 13.90 -15.72
C LEU A 325 52.34 12.75 -15.40
N PHE A 326 52.85 11.64 -14.86
CA PHE A 326 52.02 10.69 -14.10
C PHE A 326 52.76 10.27 -12.83
N GLY A 327 52.96 11.27 -11.98
CA GLY A 327 53.35 11.13 -10.59
C GLY A 327 52.81 12.35 -9.85
N SER A 328 52.16 12.11 -8.71
CA SER A 328 51.59 13.11 -7.79
C SER A 328 50.15 13.55 -8.04
N TRP A 329 49.18 12.71 -7.65
CA TRP A 329 47.96 13.15 -6.94
C TRP A 329 47.66 12.17 -5.80
N CYS A 330 48.45 12.27 -4.75
CA CYS A 330 48.10 11.79 -3.41
C CYS A 330 48.67 12.78 -2.39
N GLN A 331 47.96 13.88 -2.19
CA GLN A 331 48.08 14.69 -1.00
C GLN A 331 46.70 15.20 -0.59
N THR A 332 46.19 14.56 0.47
CA THR A 332 45.56 15.19 1.64
C THR A 332 44.64 16.39 1.40
N LEU A 333 43.34 16.17 1.60
CA LEU A 333 42.49 17.14 2.27
C LEU A 333 41.65 16.41 3.32
N SER A 334 42.24 16.36 4.51
CA SER A 334 41.54 16.27 5.79
C SER A 334 41.00 17.68 6.06
N ILE A 335 39.68 17.84 6.14
CA ILE A 335 39.04 19.00 6.73
C ILE A 335 37.94 18.49 7.67
N SER A 336 38.16 18.82 8.94
CA SER A 336 37.25 19.17 10.03
C SER A 336 35.76 18.91 9.89
#